data_AF-A0A534IBG1-F1
#
_entry.id   AF-A0A534IBG1-F1
#
_cell.length_a   1.000
_cell.length_b   1.000
_cell.length_c   1.000
_cell.angle_alpha   90.00
_cell.angle_beta   90.00
_cell.angle_gamma   90.00
#
_symmetry.space_group_name_H-M   'P 1'
#
loop_
_entity.id
_entity.type
_entity.pdbx_description
1 polymer ?
#
loop_
_entity_poly.entity_id
_entity_poly.type
_entity_poly.pdbx_seq_one_letter_code
_entity_poly.pdbx_strand_id
1 'polypeptide(L)' 'MAMVGLPGLCARAAVGPIPGNLVVLAGVLFHLGWMTFAYLTLRLDQRSWRVRQSLIAIG' A
#
# COMPACT_ATOMS: atom_id res chain seq x y z
N MET A 1 -13.79 13.92 23.78
CA MET A 1 -12.78 13.65 22.74
C MET A 1 -13.50 13.69 21.40
N ALA A 2 -13.54 14.84 20.72
CA ALA A 2 -14.35 15.00 19.51
C ALA A 2 -13.77 14.15 18.38
N MET A 3 -14.60 13.33 17.73
CA MET A 3 -14.23 12.64 16.49
C MET A 3 -13.86 13.69 15.44
N VAL A 4 -12.58 13.76 15.07
CA VAL A 4 -12.15 14.59 13.94
C VAL A 4 -12.67 13.94 12.65
N GLY A 5 -13.60 14.62 11.97
CA GLY A 5 -14.06 14.22 10.65
C GLY A 5 -13.01 14.46 9.56
N LEU A 6 -13.17 13.79 8.42
CA LEU A 6 -12.35 13.95 7.21
C LEU A 6 -12.02 15.41 6.84
N PRO A 7 -12.96 16.38 6.86
CA PRO A 7 -12.63 17.78 6.56
C PRO A 7 -11.63 18.40 7.56
N GLY A 8 -11.69 18.01 8.84
CA GLY A 8 -10.73 18.47 9.86
C GLY A 8 -9.34 17.88 9.67
N LEU A 9 -9.26 16.63 9.18
CA LEU A 9 -7.99 16.01 8.79
C LEU A 9 -7.35 16.70 7.58
N CYS A 10 -8.13 16.97 6.53
CA CYS A 10 -7.63 17.67 5.33
C CYS A 10 -7.17 19.09 5.64
N ALA A 11 -7.85 19.82 6.53
CA ALA A 11 -7.40 21.16 6.94
C ALA A 11 -6.03 21.13 7.66
N ARG A 12 -5.75 20.06 8.43
CA ARG A 12 -4.47 19.89 9.12
C ARG A 12 -3.37 19.26 8.28
N ALA A 13 -3.73 18.51 7.25
CA ALA A 13 -2.78 17.89 6.33
C ALA A 13 -2.28 18.85 5.24
N ALA A 14 -2.77 20.09 5.20
CA ALA A 14 -2.26 21.10 4.28
C ALA A 14 -0.80 21.45 4.64
N VAL A 15 0.10 21.34 3.68
CA VAL A 15 1.53 21.62 3.84
C VAL A 15 1.91 22.77 2.92
N GLY A 16 2.08 23.96 3.49
CA GLY A 16 2.38 25.18 2.73
C GLY A 16 1.28 25.49 1.68
N PRO A 17 1.62 25.70 0.40
CA PRO A 17 0.63 25.95 -0.66
C PRO A 17 -0.10 24.68 -1.13
N ILE A 18 0.24 23.50 -0.61
CA ILE A 18 -0.33 22.22 -1.06
C ILE A 18 -1.60 21.94 -0.24
N PRO A 19 -2.77 21.80 -0.88
CA PRO A 19 -4.01 21.53 -0.19
C PRO A 19 -3.99 20.13 0.42
N GLY A 20 -4.53 19.99 1.64
CA GLY A 20 -4.39 18.73 2.40
C GLY A 20 -5.14 17.54 1.81
N ASN A 21 -6.11 17.75 0.91
CA ASN A 21 -6.71 16.66 0.13
C ASN A 21 -5.68 15.96 -0.77
N LEU A 22 -4.77 16.71 -1.41
CA LEU A 22 -3.69 16.15 -2.23
C LEU A 22 -2.65 15.43 -1.38
N VAL A 23 -2.36 15.96 -0.19
CA VAL A 23 -1.42 15.31 0.75
C VAL A 23 -2.00 13.97 1.23
N VAL A 24 -3.27 13.94 1.62
CA VAL A 24 -3.96 12.71 2.01
C VAL A 24 -4.02 11.72 0.84
N LEU A 25 -4.36 12.18 -0.37
CA LEU A 25 -4.39 11.34 -1.57
C LEU A 25 -3.02 10.74 -1.88
N ALA A 26 -1.95 11.55 -1.83
CA ALA A 26 -0.58 11.09 -2.04
C ALA A 26 -0.18 10.03 -1.00
N GLY A 27 -0.54 10.24 0.28
CA GLY A 27 -0.34 9.27 1.34
C GLY A 27 -1.07 7.95 1.05
N VAL A 28 -2.36 8.00 0.68
CA VAL A 28 -3.14 6.81 0.33
C VAL A 28 -2.51 6.06 -0.85
N LEU A 29 -2.15 6.77 -1.92
CA LEU A 29 -1.52 6.18 -3.10
C LEU A 29 -0.17 5.53 -2.77
N PHE A 30 0.63 6.17 -1.94
CA PHE A 30 1.91 5.61 -1.49
C PHE A 30 1.70 4.30 -0.74
N HIS A 31 0.79 4.25 0.24
CA HIS A 31 0.51 3.04 1.00
C HIS A 31 -0.06 1.92 0.12
N LEU A 32 -0.99 2.24 -0.78
CA LEU A 32 -1.54 1.27 -1.74
C LEU A 32 -0.46 0.73 -2.68
N GLY A 33 0.48 1.58 -3.11
CA GLY A 33 1.65 1.18 -3.88
C GLY A 33 2.51 0.16 -3.13
N TRP A 34 2.86 0.45 -1.87
CA TRP A 34 3.62 -0.48 -1.03
C TRP A 34 2.88 -1.78 -0.75
N MET A 35 1.58 -1.72 -0.45
CA MET A 35 0.75 -2.91 -0.27
C MET A 35 0.72 -3.78 -1.53
N THR A 36 0.55 -3.15 -2.70
CA THR A 36 0.56 -3.83 -4.00
C THR A 36 1.92 -4.48 -4.27
N PHE A 37 3.01 -3.75 -4.00
CA PHE A 37 4.36 -4.27 -4.17
C PHE A 37 4.63 -5.50 -3.27
N ALA A 38 4.27 -5.41 -2.00
CA ALA A 38 4.39 -6.52 -1.05
C ALA A 38 3.55 -7.73 -1.49
N TYR A 39 2.31 -7.49 -1.92
CA TYR A 39 1.42 -8.54 -2.42
C TYR A 39 1.95 -9.21 -3.69
N LEU A 40 2.47 -8.43 -4.64
CA LEU A 40 3.08 -8.97 -5.86
C LEU A 40 4.32 -9.80 -5.54
N THR A 41 5.16 -9.33 -4.62
CA THR A 41 6.34 -10.06 -4.15
C THR A 41 5.94 -11.41 -3.56
N LEU A 42 4.95 -11.42 -2.66
CA LEU A 42 4.42 -12.65 -2.08
C LEU A 42 3.85 -13.60 -3.13
N ARG A 43 3.11 -13.07 -4.12
CA ARG A 43 2.54 -13.89 -5.20
C ARG A 43 3.60 -14.50 -6.11
N LEU A 44 4.65 -13.76 -6.42
CA LEU A 44 5.77 -14.25 -7.22
C LEU A 44 6.53 -15.35 -6.47
N ASP A 45 6.76 -15.13 -5.17
CA ASP A 45 7.39 -16.11 -4.30
C ASP A 45 6.56 -17.41 -4.26
N GLN A 46 5.27 -17.33 -3.94
CA GLN A 46 4.37 -18.49 -3.93
C GLN A 46 4.32 -19.24 -5.27
N ARG A 47 4.42 -18.54 -6.41
CA ARG A 47 4.52 -19.17 -7.74
C ARG A 47 5.85 -19.90 -7.91
N SER A 48 6.95 -19.28 -7.49
CA SER A 48 8.29 -19.88 -7.51
C SER A 48 8.39 -21.14 -6.64
N TRP A 49 7.81 -21.12 -5.44
CA TRP A 49 7.77 -22.28 -4.55
C TRP A 49 7.00 -23.47 -5.15
N ARG A 50 5.84 -23.23 -5.78
CA ARG A 50 5.09 -24.30 -6.44
C ARG A 50 5.88 -24.97 -7.58
N VAL A 51 6.58 -24.18 -8.39
CA VAL A 51 7.42 -24.70 -9.48
C VAL A 51 8.60 -25.53 -8.94
N ARG A 52 9.26 -25.05 -7.87
CA ARG A 52 10.38 -25.78 -7.25
C ARG A 52 9.93 -27.10 -6.59
N GLN A 53 8.77 -27.13 -5.95
CA GLN A 53 8.24 -28.35 -5.33
C GLN A 53 7.89 -29.42 -6.36
N SER A 54 7.39 -29.05 -7.54
CA SER A 54 7.17 -30.02 -8.63
C SER A 54 8.47 -30.61 -9.19
N LEU A 55 9.59 -29.89 -9.13
CA LEU A 55 10.88 -30.39 -9.60
C LEU A 55 11.49 -31.43 -8.64
N ILE A 56 11.26 -31.27 -7.33
CA ILE A 56 11.76 -32.20 -6.30
C ILE A 56 10.94 -33.51 -6.30
N ALA A 57 9.70 -33.48 -6.77
CA ALA A 57 8.83 -34.67 -6.87
C ALA A 57 9.05 -35.53 -8.12
N ILE A 58 9.96 -35.12 -9.03
CA ILE A 58 10.31 -35.84 -10.27
C ILE A 58 11.58 -36.69 -10.11
N GLY A 59 12.33 -36.51 -9.00
CA GLY A 59 13.57 -37.26 -8.69
C GLY A 59 13.33 -38.55 -7.94
#